data_AF-A0A1Q6RVG7-F1
#
_entry.id   AF-A0A1Q6RVG7-F1
#
_cell.length_a   1.000
_cell.length_b   1.000
_cell.length_c   1.000
_cell.angle_alpha   90.00
_cell.angle_beta   90.00
_cell.angle_gamma   90.00
#
_symmetry.space_group_name_H-M   'P 1'
#
loop_
_entity.id
_entity.type
_entity.pdbx_description
1 polymer ?
#
loop_
_entity_poly.entity_id
_entity_poly.type
_entity_poly.pdbx_seq_one_letter_code
_entity_poly.pdbx_strand_id
1 'polypeptide(L)'
;MEYPRKNTEGLTAFGTLIRENNIINADRWKPISVSQFETFVSQGSLCNMPRELKKNIVYSLQYIQYIELQLQELNLHSIITTMLYKNYIITGVSIIEGIFYHLLKSTGNWRQKEWELVQTVKTNTYQSQGDSFRIENQIYKKIDPKDDEMNLDSMIKKIESKNLIDIQHKGFPYIKRLKRLRNRVHLQINEHPNDTDWNTFKEIDYLWMKYTLHRILTNSKFQNDVNIISFLKVTKEELNILLADQKQDEQNE
;
A
#
# COMPACT_ATOMS: atom_id res chain seq x y z
N MET A 1 9.15 -35.25 -10.89
CA MET A 1 7.85 -35.81 -10.46
C MET A 1 6.79 -35.20 -11.35
N GLU A 2 6.27 -35.96 -12.31
CA GLU A 2 5.09 -35.56 -13.08
C GLU A 2 3.86 -35.73 -12.20
N TYR A 3 3.11 -34.64 -12.00
CA TYR A 3 1.81 -34.71 -11.34
C TYR A 3 0.83 -35.43 -12.28
N PRO A 4 0.04 -36.41 -11.79
CA PRO A 4 -0.98 -37.04 -12.61
C PRO A 4 -1.99 -35.98 -13.05
N ARG A 5 -2.08 -35.75 -14.37
CA ARG A 5 -3.09 -34.86 -14.95
C ARG A 5 -4.46 -35.46 -14.64
N LYS A 6 -5.23 -34.84 -13.74
CA LYS A 6 -6.66 -35.14 -13.61
C LYS A 6 -7.32 -34.90 -14.97
N ASN A 7 -8.17 -35.83 -15.41
CA ASN A 7 -8.89 -35.72 -16.69
C ASN A 7 -9.59 -34.36 -16.80
N THR A 8 -9.07 -33.52 -17.69
CA THR A 8 -9.68 -32.25 -18.12
C THR A 8 -10.58 -32.44 -19.34
N GLU A 9 -10.90 -33.69 -19.69
CA GLU A 9 -11.77 -34.01 -20.82
C GLU A 9 -13.17 -33.42 -20.58
N GLY A 10 -13.50 -32.37 -21.33
CA GLY A 10 -14.76 -31.62 -21.23
C GLY A 10 -14.63 -30.16 -20.77
N LEU A 11 -13.49 -29.75 -20.22
CA LEU A 11 -13.23 -28.34 -19.92
C LEU A 11 -12.68 -27.65 -21.17
N THR A 12 -13.40 -26.67 -21.72
CA THR A 12 -12.85 -25.84 -22.79
C THR A 12 -11.65 -25.06 -22.24
N ALA A 13 -10.67 -24.73 -23.08
CA ALA A 13 -9.46 -24.00 -22.67
C ALA A 13 -9.76 -22.62 -22.01
N PHE A 14 -10.99 -22.15 -22.12
CA PHE A 14 -11.54 -20.93 -21.51
C PHE A 14 -12.90 -21.17 -20.83
N GLY A 15 -13.18 -22.40 -20.41
CA GLY A 15 -14.46 -22.80 -19.84
C GLY A 15 -14.71 -22.08 -18.53
N THR A 16 -15.51 -21.01 -18.58
CA THR A 16 -15.86 -20.29 -17.37
C THR A 16 -16.81 -21.17 -16.57
N LEU A 17 -16.28 -21.86 -15.56
CA LEU A 17 -17.01 -22.72 -14.60
C LEU A 17 -18.24 -22.05 -13.96
N ILE A 18 -18.42 -20.74 -14.14
CA ILE A 18 -19.48 -19.95 -13.51
C ILE A 18 -20.66 -19.74 -14.47
N ARG A 19 -20.38 -19.28 -15.71
CA ARG A 19 -21.45 -18.97 -16.69
C ARG A 19 -22.06 -20.24 -17.25
N GLU A 20 -21.24 -21.27 -17.48
CA GLU A 20 -21.70 -22.55 -18.03
C GLU A 20 -22.52 -23.36 -17.01
N ASN A 21 -22.31 -23.13 -15.71
CA ASN A 21 -23.03 -23.80 -14.63
C ASN A 21 -24.22 -22.99 -14.06
N ASN A 22 -24.64 -21.90 -14.73
CA ASN A 22 -25.74 -21.03 -14.29
C ASN A 22 -25.63 -20.53 -12.84
N ILE A 23 -24.40 -20.37 -12.33
CA ILE A 23 -24.19 -19.91 -10.94
C ILE A 23 -24.53 -18.42 -10.86
N ILE A 24 -25.60 -18.08 -10.16
CA ILE A 24 -26.06 -16.70 -9.98
C ILE A 24 -25.24 -15.97 -8.90
N ASN A 25 -25.09 -14.66 -9.03
CA ASN A 25 -24.32 -13.82 -8.08
C ASN A 25 -24.84 -13.96 -6.63
N ALA A 26 -26.13 -14.21 -6.45
CA ALA A 26 -26.74 -14.34 -5.13
C ALA A 26 -26.09 -15.44 -4.28
N ASP A 27 -25.67 -16.55 -4.90
CA ASP A 27 -25.13 -17.75 -4.25
C ASP A 27 -23.60 -17.72 -4.13
N ARG A 28 -22.97 -16.67 -4.67
CA ARG A 28 -21.52 -16.52 -4.63
C ARG A 28 -21.08 -15.89 -3.32
N TRP A 29 -19.81 -16.14 -2.98
CA TRP A 29 -19.14 -15.37 -1.96
C TRP A 29 -19.31 -13.88 -2.22
N LYS A 30 -19.67 -13.13 -1.18
CA LYS A 30 -19.80 -11.69 -1.21
C LYS A 30 -18.76 -11.10 -0.26
N PRO A 31 -18.06 -10.05 -0.69
CA PRO A 31 -17.21 -9.30 0.22
C PRO A 31 -18.03 -8.67 1.33
N ILE A 32 -17.36 -8.27 2.40
CA ILE A 32 -17.96 -7.45 3.45
C ILE A 32 -18.56 -6.20 2.80
N SER A 33 -19.74 -5.82 3.29
CA SER A 33 -20.48 -4.70 2.72
C SER A 33 -19.72 -3.38 2.91
N VAL A 34 -19.83 -2.49 1.92
CA VAL A 34 -19.27 -1.14 1.98
C VAL A 34 -19.72 -0.42 3.25
N SER A 35 -20.98 -0.58 3.64
CA SER A 35 -21.53 0.03 4.87
C SER A 35 -20.85 -0.48 6.15
N GLN A 36 -20.52 -1.78 6.22
CA GLN A 36 -19.80 -2.34 7.36
C GLN A 36 -18.37 -1.81 7.42
N PHE A 37 -17.67 -1.78 6.29
CA PHE A 37 -16.34 -1.17 6.22
C PHE A 37 -16.37 0.33 6.53
N GLU A 38 -17.37 1.08 6.08
CA GLU A 38 -17.53 2.50 6.42
C GLU A 38 -17.71 2.71 7.91
N THR A 39 -18.54 1.89 8.55
CA THR A 39 -18.72 1.92 10.00
C THR A 39 -17.40 1.64 10.71
N PHE A 40 -16.64 0.68 10.21
CA PHE A 40 -15.30 0.33 10.70
C PHE A 40 -14.29 1.48 10.54
N VAL A 41 -14.19 2.13 9.38
CA VAL A 41 -13.25 3.27 9.18
C VAL A 41 -13.77 4.62 9.71
N SER A 42 -14.85 4.62 10.49
CA SER A 42 -15.44 5.85 11.07
C SER A 42 -15.38 5.86 12.60
N GLN A 43 -14.56 5.01 13.21
CA GLN A 43 -14.43 4.95 14.67
C GLN A 43 -13.18 5.67 15.17
N GLY A 44 -13.17 6.00 16.46
CA GLY A 44 -12.03 6.57 17.17
C GLY A 44 -11.43 7.79 16.46
N SER A 45 -10.11 7.80 16.29
CA SER A 45 -9.38 8.88 15.60
C SER A 45 -9.67 9.01 14.10
N LEU A 46 -10.51 8.15 13.50
CA LEU A 46 -10.90 8.19 12.09
C LEU A 46 -12.32 8.75 11.86
N CYS A 47 -13.05 9.11 12.91
CA CYS A 47 -14.47 9.45 12.84
C CYS A 47 -14.79 10.60 11.87
N ASN A 48 -13.92 11.61 11.80
CA ASN A 48 -14.10 12.81 10.98
C ASN A 48 -13.42 12.69 9.60
N MET A 49 -13.18 11.47 9.12
CA MET A 49 -12.61 11.26 7.79
C MET A 49 -13.55 11.78 6.69
N PRO A 50 -13.05 12.61 5.74
CA PRO A 50 -13.83 13.07 4.60
C PRO A 50 -14.47 11.91 3.84
N ARG A 51 -15.68 12.13 3.32
CA ARG A 51 -16.49 11.07 2.71
C ARG A 51 -15.78 10.40 1.54
N GLU A 52 -15.12 11.18 0.70
CA GLU A 52 -14.44 10.72 -0.51
C GLU A 52 -13.25 9.83 -0.15
N LEU A 53 -12.42 10.29 0.81
CA LEU A 53 -11.29 9.53 1.32
C LEU A 53 -11.75 8.22 1.97
N LYS A 54 -12.82 8.28 2.76
CA LYS A 54 -13.45 7.13 3.40
C LYS A 54 -13.89 6.09 2.36
N LYS A 55 -14.63 6.51 1.34
CA LYS A 55 -15.09 5.63 0.26
C LYS A 55 -13.91 4.97 -0.46
N ASN A 56 -12.87 5.73 -0.79
CA ASN A 56 -11.68 5.19 -1.44
C ASN A 56 -11.00 4.10 -0.60
N ILE A 57 -10.80 4.33 0.71
CA ILE A 57 -10.24 3.33 1.61
C ILE A 57 -11.13 2.09 1.68
N VAL A 58 -12.45 2.26 1.77
CA VAL A 58 -13.40 1.15 1.85
C VAL A 58 -13.40 0.30 0.57
N TYR A 59 -13.39 0.92 -0.61
CA TYR A 59 -13.28 0.18 -1.87
C TYR A 59 -11.96 -0.57 -1.98
N SER A 60 -10.86 0.05 -1.54
CA SER A 60 -9.55 -0.60 -1.48
C SER A 60 -9.54 -1.79 -0.52
N LEU A 61 -10.15 -1.68 0.67
CA LEU A 61 -10.27 -2.81 1.62
C LEU A 61 -11.07 -3.97 1.03
N GLN A 62 -12.16 -3.66 0.33
CA GLN A 62 -12.96 -4.66 -0.36
C GLN A 62 -12.16 -5.37 -1.47
N TYR A 63 -11.31 -4.64 -2.19
CA TYR A 63 -10.43 -5.21 -3.21
C TYR A 63 -9.32 -6.08 -2.61
N ILE A 64 -8.69 -5.65 -1.51
CA ILE A 64 -7.74 -6.49 -0.73
C ILE A 64 -8.43 -7.80 -0.30
N GLN A 65 -9.65 -7.72 0.21
CA GLN A 65 -10.41 -8.91 0.62
C GLN A 65 -10.66 -9.86 -0.56
N TYR A 66 -10.95 -9.32 -1.75
CA TYR A 66 -11.09 -10.12 -2.96
C TYR A 66 -9.77 -10.81 -3.34
N ILE A 67 -8.64 -10.12 -3.27
CA ILE A 67 -7.33 -10.69 -3.57
C ILE A 67 -7.02 -11.87 -2.62
N GLU A 68 -7.32 -11.75 -1.32
CA GLU A 68 -7.10 -12.87 -0.38
C GLU A 68 -7.91 -14.09 -0.72
N LEU A 69 -9.18 -13.90 -1.09
CA LEU A 69 -10.00 -15.01 -1.55
C LEU A 69 -9.37 -15.69 -2.77
N GLN A 70 -8.83 -14.93 -3.73
CA GLN A 70 -8.21 -15.53 -4.91
C GLN A 70 -6.93 -16.30 -4.57
N LEU A 71 -6.10 -15.75 -3.68
CA LEU A 71 -4.86 -16.39 -3.24
C LEU A 71 -5.12 -17.66 -2.41
N GLN A 72 -6.23 -17.73 -1.68
CA GLN A 72 -6.59 -18.88 -0.85
C GLN A 72 -7.28 -20.00 -1.65
N GLU A 73 -8.17 -19.65 -2.59
CA GLU A 73 -9.06 -20.61 -3.24
C GLU A 73 -8.56 -21.08 -4.61
N LEU A 74 -7.77 -20.27 -5.31
CA LEU A 74 -7.39 -20.57 -6.69
C LEU A 74 -5.99 -21.20 -6.79
N ASN A 75 -5.88 -22.23 -7.62
CA ASN A 75 -4.59 -22.75 -8.08
C ASN A 75 -4.06 -21.87 -9.21
N LEU A 76 -3.42 -20.77 -8.84
CA LEU A 76 -2.95 -19.75 -9.78
C LEU A 76 -1.61 -20.12 -10.42
N HIS A 77 -1.44 -19.75 -11.69
CA HIS A 77 -0.11 -19.72 -12.28
C HIS A 77 0.75 -18.72 -11.53
N SER A 78 2.02 -19.06 -11.35
CA SER A 78 2.96 -18.31 -10.53
C SER A 78 2.96 -16.80 -10.85
N ILE A 79 3.05 -16.45 -12.14
CA ILE A 79 2.98 -15.04 -12.62
C ILE A 79 1.74 -14.31 -12.12
N ILE A 80 0.56 -14.95 -12.15
CA ILE A 80 -0.69 -14.33 -11.69
C ILE A 80 -0.64 -14.12 -10.18
N THR A 81 -0.10 -15.09 -9.43
CA THR A 81 0.15 -14.97 -7.99
C THR A 81 1.02 -13.73 -7.69
N THR A 82 2.11 -13.53 -8.42
CA THR A 82 2.96 -12.34 -8.23
C THR A 82 2.24 -11.04 -8.59
N MET A 83 1.40 -11.05 -9.63
CA MET A 83 0.57 -9.89 -9.96
C MET A 83 -0.45 -9.58 -8.86
N LEU A 84 -1.01 -10.60 -8.20
CA LEU A 84 -1.87 -10.41 -7.04
C LEU A 84 -1.09 -9.82 -5.86
N TYR A 85 0.12 -10.33 -5.55
CA TYR A 85 0.99 -9.74 -4.52
C TYR A 85 1.30 -8.27 -4.79
N LYS A 86 1.67 -7.93 -6.03
CA LYS A 86 1.89 -6.55 -6.47
C LYS A 86 0.67 -5.67 -6.20
N ASN A 87 -0.51 -6.09 -6.67
CA ASN A 87 -1.75 -5.33 -6.49
C ASN A 87 -2.13 -5.19 -5.01
N TYR A 88 -1.90 -6.22 -4.21
CA TYR A 88 -2.12 -6.20 -2.77
C TYR A 88 -1.25 -5.15 -2.09
N ILE A 89 0.06 -5.13 -2.41
CA ILE A 89 1.02 -4.18 -1.84
C ILE A 89 0.67 -2.74 -2.25
N ILE A 90 0.38 -2.50 -3.53
CA ILE A 90 0.01 -1.16 -4.02
C ILE A 90 -1.22 -0.64 -3.29
N THR A 91 -2.27 -1.45 -3.29
CA THR A 91 -3.56 -1.10 -2.68
C THR A 91 -3.41 -0.90 -1.17
N GLY A 92 -2.63 -1.77 -0.51
CA GLY A 92 -2.32 -1.67 0.90
C GLY A 92 -1.58 -0.38 1.26
N VAL A 93 -0.54 -0.01 0.50
CA VAL A 93 0.17 1.26 0.68
C VAL A 93 -0.78 2.45 0.51
N SER A 94 -1.68 2.41 -0.47
CA SER A 94 -2.67 3.49 -0.67
C SER A 94 -3.66 3.63 0.50
N ILE A 95 -4.07 2.51 1.12
CA ILE A 95 -4.90 2.54 2.34
C ILE A 95 -4.12 3.22 3.48
N ILE A 96 -2.87 2.81 3.70
CA ILE A 96 -2.00 3.38 4.75
C ILE A 96 -1.80 4.88 4.52
N GLU A 97 -1.53 5.29 3.28
CA GLU A 97 -1.37 6.68 2.89
C GLU A 97 -2.62 7.52 3.21
N GLY A 98 -3.81 7.01 2.86
CA GLY A 98 -5.07 7.66 3.17
C GLY A 98 -5.32 7.83 4.67
N ILE A 99 -5.03 6.79 5.46
CA ILE A 99 -5.14 6.85 6.93
C ILE A 99 -4.16 7.89 7.49
N PHE A 100 -2.90 7.86 7.08
CA PHE A 100 -1.87 8.78 7.56
C PHE A 100 -2.18 10.22 7.19
N TYR A 101 -2.67 10.45 5.97
CA TYR A 101 -3.16 11.75 5.53
C TYR A 101 -4.23 12.29 6.49
N HIS A 102 -5.26 11.49 6.78
CA HIS A 102 -6.34 11.92 7.67
C HIS A 102 -5.84 12.19 9.10
N LEU A 103 -5.00 11.31 9.65
CA LEU A 103 -4.46 11.49 11.00
C LEU A 103 -3.61 12.77 11.12
N LEU A 104 -2.77 13.05 10.13
CA LEU A 104 -1.93 14.25 10.15
C LEU A 104 -2.75 15.53 10.01
N LYS A 105 -3.79 15.52 9.18
CA LYS A 105 -4.72 16.66 9.03
C LYS A 105 -5.53 16.90 10.29
N SER A 106 -6.19 15.86 10.80
CA SER A 106 -7.08 15.96 11.97
C SER A 106 -6.34 16.35 13.25
N THR A 107 -5.05 16.02 13.36
CA THR A 107 -4.21 16.39 14.52
C THR A 107 -3.41 17.68 14.33
N GLY A 108 -3.60 18.41 13.22
CA GLY A 108 -2.87 19.65 12.94
C GLY A 108 -1.37 19.46 12.66
N ASN A 109 -0.93 18.22 12.40
CA ASN A 109 0.47 17.88 12.11
C ASN A 109 0.80 17.94 10.61
N TRP A 110 -0.14 18.31 9.74
CA TRP A 110 0.11 18.49 8.32
C TRP A 110 1.12 19.62 8.06
N ARG A 111 1.98 19.47 7.04
CA ARG A 111 2.99 20.49 6.71
C ARG A 111 2.28 21.73 6.15
N GLN A 112 2.66 22.90 6.66
CA GLN A 112 2.25 24.19 6.13
C GLN A 112 3.41 24.83 5.38
N LYS A 113 3.14 25.47 4.24
CA LYS A 113 4.05 26.35 3.54
C LYS A 113 3.72 27.80 3.86
N GLU A 114 4.75 28.59 4.11
CA GLU A 114 4.67 30.04 4.35
C GLU A 114 5.28 30.85 3.21
N TRP A 115 5.90 30.17 2.25
CA TRP A 115 6.57 30.77 1.11
C TRP A 115 6.09 30.11 -0.18
N GLU A 116 5.74 30.93 -1.16
CA GLU A 116 5.31 30.49 -2.49
C GLU A 116 6.33 30.97 -3.53
N LEU A 117 6.81 30.06 -4.37
CA LEU A 117 7.71 30.39 -5.46
C LEU A 117 6.93 31.24 -6.48
N VAL A 118 7.36 32.48 -6.67
CA VAL A 118 6.74 33.42 -7.63
C VAL A 118 7.42 33.33 -8.98
N GLN A 119 8.75 33.24 -8.96
CA GLN A 119 9.53 33.35 -10.18
C GLN A 119 10.85 32.61 -10.06
N THR A 120 11.25 31.98 -11.15
CA THR A 120 12.60 31.46 -11.32
C THR A 120 13.30 32.27 -12.41
N VAL A 121 14.39 32.93 -12.05
CA VAL A 121 15.23 33.71 -12.97
C VAL A 121 16.44 32.86 -13.33
N LYS A 122 16.54 32.48 -14.61
CA LYS A 122 17.67 31.70 -15.15
C LYS A 122 18.52 32.60 -16.02
N THR A 123 19.83 32.61 -15.81
CA THR A 123 20.76 33.26 -16.73
C THR A 123 21.04 32.35 -17.92
N ASN A 124 21.49 32.95 -19.03
CA ASN A 124 22.08 32.18 -20.11
C ASN A 124 23.31 31.41 -19.61
N THR A 125 23.60 30.29 -20.24
CA THR A 125 24.80 29.51 -19.98
C THR A 125 26.03 30.33 -20.39
N TYR A 126 27.04 30.41 -19.53
CA TYR A 126 28.31 31.10 -19.79
C TYR A 126 29.49 30.17 -19.52
N GLN A 127 30.59 30.37 -20.25
CA GLN A 127 31.82 29.60 -20.07
C GLN A 127 32.73 30.29 -19.06
N SER A 128 33.29 29.54 -18.12
CA SER A 128 34.36 30.02 -17.23
C SER A 128 35.33 28.89 -16.95
N GLN A 129 36.65 29.14 -17.01
CA GLN A 129 37.69 28.14 -16.74
C GLN A 129 37.54 26.79 -17.49
N GLY A 130 36.91 26.79 -18.67
CA GLY A 130 36.68 25.59 -19.49
C GLY A 130 35.34 24.89 -19.24
N ASP A 131 34.57 25.30 -18.23
CA ASP A 131 33.29 24.71 -17.86
C ASP A 131 32.11 25.64 -18.15
N SER A 132 30.95 25.04 -18.42
CA SER A 132 29.69 25.74 -18.70
C SER A 132 28.86 25.92 -17.43
N PHE A 133 28.61 27.17 -17.04
CA PHE A 133 27.86 27.54 -15.85
C PHE A 133 26.54 28.20 -16.21
N ARG A 134 25.54 28.06 -15.34
CA ARG A 134 24.31 28.87 -15.36
C ARG A 134 23.90 29.21 -13.93
N ILE A 135 23.32 30.38 -13.73
CA ILE A 135 22.77 30.81 -12.45
C ILE A 135 21.25 30.68 -12.50
N GLU A 136 20.67 30.05 -11.48
CA GLU A 136 19.24 29.91 -11.30
C GLU A 136 18.85 30.50 -9.94
N ASN A 137 18.16 31.63 -9.95
CA ASN A 137 17.64 32.31 -8.76
C ASN A 137 16.15 32.00 -8.61
N GLN A 138 15.73 31.66 -7.40
CA GLN A 138 14.33 31.41 -7.06
C GLN A 138 13.82 32.51 -6.14
N ILE A 139 12.76 33.21 -6.56
CA ILE A 139 12.15 34.32 -5.85
C ILE A 139 10.88 33.83 -5.17
N TYR A 140 10.82 33.96 -3.86
CA TYR A 140 9.69 33.52 -3.03
C TYR A 140 8.91 34.71 -2.47
N LYS A 141 7.59 34.57 -2.40
CA LYS A 141 6.69 35.50 -1.71
C LYS A 141 6.19 34.85 -0.43
N LYS A 142 6.23 35.61 0.67
CA LYS A 142 5.61 35.18 1.92
C LYS A 142 4.10 35.17 1.76
N ILE A 143 3.48 34.05 2.13
CA ILE A 143 2.02 33.84 2.10
C ILE A 143 1.53 33.45 3.49
N ASP A 144 0.22 33.58 3.71
CA ASP A 144 -0.41 33.00 4.88
C ASP A 144 -0.20 31.47 4.87
N PRO A 145 -0.01 30.84 6.04
CA PRO A 145 0.21 29.40 6.14
C PRO A 145 -0.88 28.62 5.39
N LYS A 146 -0.45 27.84 4.39
CA LYS A 146 -1.33 26.97 3.61
C LYS A 146 -0.78 25.56 3.61
N ASP A 147 -1.67 24.61 3.42
CA ASP A 147 -1.30 23.20 3.30
C ASP A 147 -0.29 23.00 2.18
N ASP A 148 0.86 22.43 2.54
CA ASP A 148 1.91 22.02 1.62
C ASP A 148 1.74 20.56 1.21
N GLU A 149 2.31 20.16 0.09
CA GLU A 149 2.33 18.76 -0.29
C GLU A 149 3.26 17.96 0.64
N MET A 150 2.78 16.79 1.07
CA MET A 150 3.60 15.83 1.81
C MET A 150 3.65 14.52 1.03
N ASN A 151 4.85 14.03 0.76
CA ASN A 151 5.04 12.67 0.29
C ASN A 151 4.84 11.67 1.45
N LEU A 152 4.54 10.42 1.10
CA LEU A 152 4.32 9.34 2.07
C LEU A 152 5.53 9.13 3.01
N ASP A 153 6.76 9.38 2.55
CA ASP A 153 7.95 9.32 3.40
C ASP A 153 7.91 10.33 4.55
N SER A 154 7.52 11.57 4.24
CA SER A 154 7.34 12.63 5.21
C SER A 154 6.18 12.33 6.15
N MET A 155 5.11 11.71 5.64
CA MET A 155 3.99 11.28 6.48
C MET A 155 4.43 10.22 7.49
N ILE A 156 5.14 9.17 7.04
CA ILE A 156 5.67 8.10 7.90
C ILE A 156 6.52 8.69 9.04
N LYS A 157 7.47 9.58 8.71
CA LYS A 157 8.32 10.25 9.71
C LYS A 157 7.53 11.08 10.73
N LYS A 158 6.49 11.79 10.29
CA LYS A 158 5.65 12.58 11.19
C LYS A 158 4.76 11.70 12.08
N ILE A 159 4.17 10.65 11.52
CA ILE A 159 3.36 9.68 12.26
C ILE A 159 4.20 9.00 13.36
N GLU A 160 5.43 8.60 13.03
CA GLU A 160 6.40 8.01 13.95
C GLU A 160 6.82 8.99 15.06
N SER A 161 7.30 10.18 14.70
CA SER A 161 7.77 11.19 15.67
C SER A 161 6.68 11.76 16.58
N LYS A 162 5.44 11.81 16.10
CA LYS A 162 4.28 12.27 16.88
C LYS A 162 3.51 11.14 17.56
N ASN A 163 4.00 9.90 17.42
CA ASN A 163 3.38 8.68 17.97
C ASN A 163 1.86 8.62 17.70
N LEU A 164 1.46 8.92 16.45
CA LEU A 164 0.04 9.00 16.09
C LEU A 164 -0.60 7.61 15.97
N ILE A 165 0.20 6.55 15.84
CA ILE A 165 -0.23 5.15 15.84
C ILE A 165 0.67 4.32 16.76
N ASP A 166 0.06 3.38 17.48
CA ASP A 166 0.74 2.40 18.34
C ASP A 166 1.44 1.27 17.54
N ILE A 167 2.50 1.63 16.80
CA ILE A 167 3.39 0.69 16.12
C ILE A 167 4.77 0.77 16.76
N GLN A 168 5.34 -0.39 17.10
CA GLN A 168 6.71 -0.45 17.61
C GLN A 168 7.68 0.14 16.59
N HIS A 169 8.75 0.81 17.03
CA HIS A 169 9.73 1.44 16.14
C HIS A 169 10.25 0.48 15.05
N LYS A 170 10.42 -0.81 15.37
CA LYS A 170 10.81 -1.86 14.42
C LYS A 170 9.81 -2.11 13.28
N GLY A 171 8.57 -1.64 13.37
CA GLY A 171 7.54 -1.74 12.33
C GLY A 171 7.68 -0.70 11.19
N PHE A 172 8.25 0.46 11.47
CA PHE A 172 8.39 1.54 10.49
C PHE A 172 9.35 1.24 9.32
N PRO A 173 10.48 0.53 9.51
CA PRO A 173 11.31 0.02 8.41
C PRO A 173 10.52 -0.79 7.37
N TYR A 174 9.59 -1.65 7.80
CA TYR A 174 8.76 -2.44 6.88
C TYR A 174 7.79 -1.58 6.08
N ILE A 175 7.16 -0.57 6.70
CA ILE A 175 6.33 0.40 5.98
C ILE A 175 7.16 1.12 4.90
N LYS A 176 8.43 1.47 5.20
CA LYS A 176 9.35 2.07 4.21
C LYS A 176 9.72 1.09 3.09
N ARG A 177 9.95 -0.19 3.38
CA ARG A 177 10.19 -1.26 2.37
C ARG A 177 8.98 -1.40 1.43
N LEU A 178 7.78 -1.50 1.98
CA LEU A 178 6.53 -1.63 1.21
C LEU A 178 6.25 -0.40 0.34
N LYS A 179 6.52 0.81 0.85
CA LYS A 179 6.48 2.05 0.06
C LYS A 179 7.42 1.98 -1.15
N ARG A 180 8.67 1.51 -0.97
CA ARG A 180 9.64 1.39 -2.07
C ARG A 180 9.11 0.44 -3.15
N LEU A 181 8.50 -0.68 -2.77
CA LEU A 181 7.86 -1.61 -3.72
C LEU A 181 6.72 -0.95 -4.51
N ARG A 182 5.84 -0.20 -3.83
CA ARG A 182 4.78 0.57 -4.52
C ARG A 182 5.35 1.59 -5.51
N ASN A 183 6.48 2.24 -5.20
CA ASN A 183 7.09 3.21 -6.11
C ASN A 183 7.75 2.57 -7.34
N ARG A 184 8.07 1.28 -7.31
CA ARG A 184 8.64 0.53 -8.46
C ARG A 184 7.61 0.12 -9.51
N VAL A 185 6.35 0.46 -9.32
CA VAL A 185 5.24 0.05 -10.21
C VAL A 185 5.26 0.78 -11.56
N HIS A 186 6.04 1.87 -11.67
CA HIS A 186 6.29 2.52 -12.94
C HIS A 186 7.10 1.58 -13.85
N LEU A 187 6.44 0.96 -14.84
CA LEU A 187 6.99 0.00 -15.81
C LEU A 187 8.21 0.50 -16.63
N GLN A 188 8.59 1.76 -16.45
CA GLN A 188 9.69 2.41 -17.15
C GLN A 188 11.05 2.23 -16.46
N ILE A 189 11.07 1.70 -15.23
CA ILE A 189 12.33 1.37 -14.54
C ILE A 189 12.84 0.06 -15.14
N ASN A 190 13.83 0.17 -16.03
CA ASN A 190 14.49 -0.95 -16.70
C ASN A 190 16.02 -0.80 -16.55
N GLU A 191 16.48 -0.45 -15.34
CA GLU A 191 17.90 -0.16 -15.09
C GLU A 191 18.74 -1.46 -15.09
N HIS A 192 18.10 -2.61 -14.86
CA HIS A 192 18.77 -3.91 -14.82
C HIS A 192 18.00 -5.01 -15.60
N PRO A 193 18.70 -6.03 -16.17
CA PRO A 193 18.07 -7.10 -16.97
C PRO A 193 17.00 -7.94 -16.25
N ASN A 194 16.97 -7.90 -14.91
CA ASN A 194 16.05 -8.66 -14.07
C ASN A 194 14.99 -7.80 -13.37
N ASP A 195 14.83 -6.53 -13.78
CA ASP A 195 13.88 -5.57 -13.21
C ASP A 195 12.45 -5.86 -13.68
N THR A 196 11.97 -7.06 -13.39
CA THR A 196 10.61 -7.51 -13.68
C THR A 196 9.81 -7.56 -12.39
N ASP A 197 8.48 -7.39 -12.51
CA ASP A 197 7.56 -7.58 -11.39
C ASP A 197 7.72 -8.97 -10.74
N TRP A 198 7.98 -9.99 -11.58
CA TRP A 198 8.20 -11.38 -11.16
C TRP A 198 9.33 -11.53 -10.12
N ASN A 199 10.45 -10.82 -10.33
CA ASN A 199 11.59 -10.89 -9.43
C ASN A 199 11.47 -9.95 -8.22
N THR A 200 10.65 -8.90 -8.35
CA THR A 200 10.55 -7.82 -7.37
C THR A 200 9.54 -8.11 -6.26
N PHE A 201 8.38 -8.65 -6.62
CA PHE A 201 7.29 -8.89 -5.66
C PHE A 201 7.28 -10.34 -5.21
N LYS A 202 7.54 -10.56 -3.91
CA LYS A 202 7.59 -11.90 -3.32
C LYS A 202 6.47 -12.12 -2.32
N GLU A 203 6.21 -13.38 -2.01
CA GLU A 203 5.25 -13.79 -0.98
C GLU A 203 5.55 -13.13 0.37
N ILE A 204 6.83 -13.04 0.75
CA ILE A 204 7.24 -12.37 2.00
C ILE A 204 6.81 -10.89 2.06
N ASP A 205 6.86 -10.17 0.94
CA ASP A 205 6.43 -8.76 0.89
C ASP A 205 4.91 -8.63 1.02
N TYR A 206 4.17 -9.58 0.42
CA TYR A 206 2.72 -9.69 0.59
C TYR A 206 2.36 -9.97 2.05
N LEU A 207 3.03 -10.94 2.70
CA LEU A 207 2.80 -11.25 4.13
C LEU A 207 3.12 -10.05 5.02
N TRP A 208 4.20 -9.32 4.75
CA TRP A 208 4.52 -8.08 5.46
C TRP A 208 3.44 -7.01 5.28
N MET A 209 2.87 -6.87 4.07
CA MET A 209 1.76 -5.95 3.82
C MET A 209 0.51 -6.34 4.61
N LYS A 210 0.12 -7.62 4.54
CA LYS A 210 -1.02 -8.18 5.28
C LYS A 210 -0.89 -7.92 6.78
N TYR A 211 0.28 -8.26 7.34
CA TYR A 211 0.60 -8.00 8.74
C TYR A 211 0.54 -6.51 9.09
N THR A 212 1.16 -5.66 8.28
CA THR A 212 1.23 -4.21 8.51
C THR A 212 -0.15 -3.56 8.47
N LEU A 213 -0.98 -3.89 7.49
CA LEU A 213 -2.35 -3.42 7.39
C LEU A 213 -3.17 -3.84 8.59
N HIS A 214 -3.10 -5.12 8.99
CA HIS A 214 -3.79 -5.60 10.18
C HIS A 214 -3.37 -4.78 11.41
N ARG A 215 -2.07 -4.61 11.65
CA ARG A 215 -1.54 -3.85 12.80
C ARG A 215 -1.98 -2.39 12.80
N ILE A 216 -2.01 -1.72 11.65
CA ILE A 216 -2.50 -0.35 11.52
C ILE A 216 -3.99 -0.30 11.80
N LEU A 217 -4.79 -1.17 11.20
CA LEU A 217 -6.25 -1.11 11.29
C LEU A 217 -6.79 -1.58 12.64
N THR A 218 -6.03 -2.40 13.39
CA THR A 218 -6.32 -2.77 14.79
C THR A 218 -5.69 -1.81 15.80
N ASN A 219 -5.31 -0.61 15.40
CA ASN A 219 -4.72 0.35 16.33
C ASN A 219 -5.69 0.65 17.49
N SER A 220 -5.16 0.74 18.71
CA SER A 220 -6.01 0.97 19.90
C SER A 220 -6.80 2.27 19.81
N LYS A 221 -6.25 3.27 19.10
CA LYS A 221 -6.87 4.58 18.87
C LYS A 221 -8.07 4.57 17.93
N PHE A 222 -8.26 3.50 17.16
CA PHE A 222 -9.36 3.43 16.19
C PHE A 222 -10.62 2.79 16.79
N GLN A 223 -10.54 2.07 17.92
CA GLN A 223 -11.71 1.46 18.59
C GLN A 223 -12.55 0.57 17.64
N ASN A 224 -11.88 -0.07 16.68
CA ASN A 224 -12.52 -0.80 15.60
C ASN A 224 -12.96 -2.22 16.01
N ASP A 225 -14.03 -2.73 15.41
CA ASP A 225 -14.36 -4.17 15.47
C ASP A 225 -13.39 -4.99 14.61
N VAL A 226 -12.46 -5.67 15.28
CA VAL A 226 -11.40 -6.47 14.67
C VAL A 226 -11.94 -7.63 13.81
N ASN A 227 -13.17 -8.08 14.02
CA ASN A 227 -13.75 -9.18 13.26
C ASN A 227 -13.95 -8.83 11.78
N ILE A 228 -14.23 -7.56 11.48
CA ILE A 228 -14.44 -7.05 10.12
C ILE A 228 -13.17 -7.21 9.28
N ILE A 229 -12.00 -7.17 9.89
CA ILE A 229 -10.70 -7.31 9.20
C ILE A 229 -10.00 -8.65 9.53
N SER A 230 -10.77 -9.66 9.93
CA SER A 230 -10.24 -11.00 10.25
C SER A 230 -9.48 -11.64 9.09
N PHE A 231 -9.82 -11.32 7.84
CA PHE A 231 -9.11 -11.79 6.65
C PHE A 231 -7.65 -11.30 6.55
N LEU A 232 -7.30 -10.21 7.25
CA LEU A 232 -5.92 -9.71 7.34
C LEU A 232 -5.10 -10.38 8.44
N LYS A 233 -5.69 -11.24 9.27
CA LYS A 233 -4.96 -11.94 10.33
C LYS A 233 -3.95 -12.89 9.71
N VAL A 234 -2.69 -12.77 10.13
CA VAL A 234 -1.66 -13.72 9.76
C VAL A 234 -1.81 -15.01 10.57
N THR A 235 -1.61 -16.15 9.91
CA THR A 235 -1.57 -17.46 10.58
C THR A 235 -0.29 -17.61 11.40
N LYS A 236 -0.22 -18.64 12.26
CA LYS A 236 1.02 -18.93 13.01
C LYS A 236 2.19 -19.28 12.09
N GLU A 237 1.91 -19.95 10.98
CA GLU A 237 2.91 -20.34 9.99
C GLU A 237 3.44 -19.11 9.26
N GLU A 238 2.54 -18.24 8.77
CA GLU A 238 2.91 -16.96 8.16
C GLU A 238 3.73 -16.08 9.13
N LEU A 239 3.35 -16.05 10.42
CA LEU A 239 4.10 -15.31 11.43
C LEU A 239 5.52 -15.85 11.64
N ASN A 240 5.72 -17.17 11.60
CA ASN A 240 7.05 -17.76 11.71
C ASN A 240 7.93 -17.38 10.51
N ILE A 241 7.37 -17.31 9.31
CA ILE A 241 8.07 -16.86 8.10
C ILE A 241 8.52 -15.40 8.27
N LEU A 242 7.64 -14.53 8.75
CA LEU A 242 7.96 -13.12 9.01
C LEU A 242 9.06 -12.94 10.06
N LEU A 243 9.02 -13.72 11.15
CA LEU A 243 10.04 -13.70 12.19
C LEU A 243 11.41 -14.21 11.69
N ALA A 244 11.42 -15.15 10.75
CA ALA A 244 12.65 -15.61 10.12
C ALA A 244 13.27 -14.54 9.21
N ASP A 245 12.44 -13.86 8.39
CA ASP A 245 12.88 -12.73 7.55
C ASP A 245 13.46 -11.59 8.39
N GLN A 246 12.79 -11.23 9.49
CA GLN A 246 13.28 -10.19 10.41
C GLN A 246 14.65 -10.52 11.02
N LYS A 247 14.90 -11.79 11.38
CA LYS A 247 16.20 -12.22 11.92
C LYS A 247 17.31 -12.18 10.88
N GLN A 248 17.00 -12.44 9.61
CA GLN A 248 17.97 -12.34 8.52
C GLN A 248 18.36 -10.88 8.26
N ASP A 249 17.39 -9.97 8.29
CA ASP A 249 17.66 -8.53 8.16
C ASP A 249 18.56 -8.02 9.30
N GLU A 250 18.32 -8.45 10.55
CA GLU A 250 19.14 -8.07 11.73
C GLU A 250 20.58 -8.65 11.70
N GLN A 251 20.84 -9.70 10.91
CA GLN A 251 22.19 -10.28 10.74
C GLN A 251 22.98 -9.66 9.59
N ASN A 252 22.30 -8.91 8.71
CA ASN A 252 22.88 -8.28 7.53
C ASN A 252 23.12 -6.77 7.69
N GLU A 253 22.72 -6.18 8.82
CA GLU A 253 23.04 -4.80 9.26
C GLU A 253 24.31 -4.77 10.14
#